data_AF-A0A9J6FCJ0-F1
#
_entry.id   AF-A0A9J6FCJ0-F1
#
_cell.length_a   1.000
_cell.length_b   1.000
_cell.length_c   1.000
_cell.angle_alpha   90.00
_cell.angle_beta   90.00
_cell.angle_gamma   90.00
#
_symmetry.space_group_name_H-M   'P 1'
#
loop_
_entity.id
_entity.type
_entity.pdbx_description
1 polymer ?
#
loop_
_entity_poly.entity_id
_entity_poly.type
_entity_poly.pdbx_seq_one_letter_code
_entity_poly.pdbx_strand_id
1 'polypeptide(L)'
;MSGQFSGVRKIIKDYQLKSTYVHCCNNCLDPAFQEPGRSPEVICAALTIVKDVSNTILNLAKIKSVHARIVSAPCPSECQMDMPVNILLPLCPTRWYVRVNSMSRFLDNDDRVQITLAGILKQKSTIRDDGLVALHDYLKRLHRFETMFYLISSIKVFGA
;
A
#
# COMPACT_ATOMS: atom_id res chain seq x y z
N MET A 1 7.80 -20.48 3.27
CA MET A 1 7.90 -19.49 4.35
C MET A 1 9.05 -18.56 4.01
N SER A 2 8.75 -17.34 3.57
CA SER A 2 9.76 -16.31 3.35
C SER A 2 10.07 -15.65 4.70
N GLY A 3 11.30 -15.78 5.15
CA GLY A 3 11.85 -15.22 6.37
C GLY A 3 13.36 -15.49 6.38
N GLN A 4 14.10 -14.91 7.32
CA GLN A 4 15.56 -15.09 7.41
C GLN A 4 15.97 -16.57 7.46
N PHE A 5 15.12 -17.41 8.04
CA PHE A 5 15.30 -18.86 8.10
C PHE A 5 14.26 -19.57 7.22
N SER A 6 14.71 -20.13 6.11
CA SER A 6 13.90 -20.99 5.24
C SER A 6 14.10 -22.47 5.61
N GLY A 7 13.05 -23.29 5.46
CA GLY A 7 13.18 -24.74 5.64
C GLY A 7 13.16 -25.23 7.09
N VAL A 8 13.05 -24.35 8.10
CA VAL A 8 12.99 -24.72 9.53
C VAL A 8 11.90 -25.76 9.82
N ARG A 9 10.72 -25.59 9.24
CA ARG A 9 9.62 -26.57 9.36
C ARG A 9 10.01 -27.95 8.84
N LYS A 10 10.80 -28.01 7.76
CA LYS A 10 11.27 -29.27 7.18
C LYS A 10 12.28 -29.91 8.14
N ILE A 11 13.29 -29.15 8.58
CA ILE A 11 14.29 -29.63 9.54
C ILE A 11 13.63 -30.19 10.80
N ILE A 12 12.69 -29.47 11.42
CA ILE A 12 12.01 -29.95 12.63
C ILE A 12 11.22 -31.23 12.37
N LYS A 13 10.55 -31.34 11.21
CA LYS A 13 9.83 -32.57 10.83
C LYS A 13 10.75 -33.75 10.57
N ASP A 14 11.93 -33.50 10.00
CA ASP A 14 12.92 -34.53 9.71
C ASP A 14 13.53 -35.11 11.01
N TYR A 15 13.67 -34.30 12.06
CA TYR A 15 14.17 -34.74 13.37
C TYR A 15 13.08 -35.24 14.33
N GLN A 16 11.88 -34.65 14.33
CA GLN A 16 10.79 -35.00 15.22
C GLN A 16 9.51 -35.28 14.41
N LEU A 17 9.35 -36.54 14.00
CA LEU A 17 8.23 -37.01 13.19
C LEU A 17 6.85 -36.83 13.86
N LYS A 18 6.80 -36.73 15.20
CA LYS A 18 5.55 -36.45 15.94
C LYS A 18 5.12 -34.99 15.86
N SER A 19 5.96 -34.09 15.34
CA SER A 19 5.62 -32.67 15.18
C SER A 19 4.65 -32.47 14.01
N THR A 20 3.35 -32.59 14.28
CA THR A 20 2.28 -32.46 13.28
C THR A 20 2.21 -31.06 12.68
N TYR A 21 2.37 -30.02 13.52
CA TYR A 21 2.28 -28.62 13.14
C TYR A 21 3.45 -27.81 13.70
N VAL A 22 4.17 -27.13 12.81
CA VAL A 22 5.17 -26.12 13.17
C VAL A 22 4.70 -24.82 12.56
N HIS A 23 4.38 -23.86 13.41
CA HIS A 23 3.91 -22.55 12.99
C HIS A 23 5.04 -21.53 13.08
N CYS A 24 5.11 -20.64 12.07
CA CYS A 24 5.96 -19.48 12.13
C CYS A 24 5.20 -18.36 12.84
N CYS A 25 5.81 -17.75 13.87
CA CYS A 25 5.18 -16.66 14.63
C CYS A 25 4.73 -15.53 13.69
N ASN A 26 5.55 -15.12 12.72
CA ASN A 26 5.16 -14.09 11.75
C ASN A 26 3.90 -14.47 10.95
N ASN A 27 3.77 -15.74 10.56
CA ASN A 27 2.59 -16.23 9.85
C ASN A 27 1.36 -16.34 10.76
N CYS A 28 1.54 -16.52 12.07
CA CYS A 28 0.44 -16.50 13.04
C CYS A 28 0.04 -15.06 13.41
N LEU A 29 0.97 -14.11 13.35
CA LEU A 29 0.73 -12.70 13.62
C LEU A 29 0.00 -12.01 12.47
N ASP A 30 0.29 -12.37 11.21
CA ASP A 30 -0.42 -11.85 10.04
C ASP A 30 -1.96 -11.86 10.17
N PRO A 31 -2.62 -13.01 10.46
CA PRO A 31 -4.07 -13.03 10.68
C PRO A 31 -4.49 -12.30 11.96
N ALA A 32 -3.67 -12.34 13.02
CA ALA A 32 -3.96 -11.64 14.27
C ALA A 32 -3.99 -10.12 14.11
N PHE A 33 -3.23 -9.56 13.16
CA PHE A 33 -3.29 -8.14 12.79
C PHE A 33 -4.35 -7.85 11.71
N GLN A 34 -4.65 -8.82 10.85
CA GLN A 34 -5.63 -8.64 9.79
C GLN A 34 -7.05 -8.39 10.31
N GLU A 35 -7.47 -9.12 11.35
CA GLU A 35 -8.80 -8.99 11.97
C GLU A 35 -9.02 -7.58 12.57
N PRO A 36 -8.21 -7.10 13.53
CA PRO A 36 -8.35 -5.76 14.10
C PRO A 36 -8.00 -4.66 13.11
N GLY A 37 -7.18 -4.92 12.10
CA GLY A 37 -6.91 -3.95 11.02
C GLY A 37 -8.07 -3.77 10.04
N ARG A 38 -9.10 -4.64 10.09
CA ARG A 38 -10.30 -4.55 9.26
C ARG A 38 -11.56 -4.18 10.03
N SER A 39 -11.54 -4.27 11.36
CA SER A 39 -12.75 -4.04 12.16
C SER A 39 -13.16 -2.56 12.23
N PRO A 40 -12.26 -1.57 12.38
CA PRO A 40 -12.67 -0.16 12.35
C PRO A 40 -12.91 0.26 10.91
N GLU A 41 -14.11 0.72 10.62
CA GLU A 41 -14.51 1.20 9.29
C GLU A 41 -13.52 2.25 8.75
N VAL A 42 -13.04 3.13 9.62
CA VAL A 42 -12.07 4.19 9.29
C VAL A 42 -10.72 3.66 8.82
N ILE A 43 -10.18 2.60 9.45
CA ILE A 43 -8.93 1.97 9.04
C ILE A 43 -9.14 1.20 7.73
N CYS A 44 -10.24 0.46 7.63
CA CYS A 44 -10.60 -0.26 6.41
C CYS A 44 -10.73 0.70 5.21
N ALA A 45 -11.35 1.86 5.44
CA ALA A 45 -11.54 2.88 4.42
C ALA A 45 -10.22 3.55 4.01
N ALA A 46 -9.30 3.76 4.94
CA ALA A 46 -7.95 4.26 4.65
C ALA A 46 -7.11 3.25 3.84
N LEU A 47 -7.14 1.96 4.25
CA LEU A 47 -6.49 0.88 3.51
C LEU A 47 -7.05 0.71 2.09
N THR A 48 -8.35 0.91 1.92
CA THR A 48 -9.00 0.85 0.61
C THR A 48 -8.52 1.97 -0.31
N ILE A 49 -8.35 3.19 0.20
CA ILE A 49 -7.76 4.30 -0.55
C ILE A 49 -6.34 3.91 -1.03
N VAL A 50 -5.47 3.47 -0.11
CA VAL A 50 -4.09 3.08 -0.47
C VAL A 50 -4.08 1.99 -1.52
N LYS A 51 -4.92 0.96 -1.37
CA LYS A 51 -5.04 -0.15 -2.32
C LYS A 51 -5.47 0.34 -3.70
N ASP A 52 -6.57 1.08 -3.78
CA ASP A 52 -7.18 1.42 -5.06
C ASP A 52 -6.38 2.49 -5.80
N VAL A 53 -5.88 3.52 -5.10
CA VAL A 53 -5.05 4.57 -5.69
C VAL A 53 -3.71 4.00 -6.15
N SER A 54 -3.03 3.20 -5.31
CA SER A 54 -1.74 2.58 -5.71
C SER A 54 -1.92 1.66 -6.91
N ASN A 55 -2.95 0.80 -6.90
CA ASN A 55 -3.20 -0.09 -8.03
C ASN A 55 -3.54 0.67 -9.31
N THR A 56 -4.30 1.76 -9.22
CA THR A 56 -4.65 2.60 -10.37
C THR A 56 -3.38 3.20 -10.97
N ILE A 57 -2.54 3.83 -10.15
CA ILE A 57 -1.29 4.44 -10.59
C ILE A 57 -0.35 3.37 -11.18
N LEU A 58 -0.16 2.25 -10.49
CA LEU A 58 0.72 1.16 -10.94
C LEU A 58 0.22 0.48 -12.22
N ASN A 59 -1.10 0.36 -12.42
CA ASN A 59 -1.66 -0.20 -13.65
C ASN A 59 -1.51 0.77 -14.82
N LEU A 60 -1.72 2.07 -14.60
CA LEU A 60 -1.46 3.08 -15.61
C LEU A 60 0.03 3.17 -15.96
N ALA A 61 0.93 3.00 -14.98
CA ALA A 61 2.37 2.89 -15.18
C ALA A 61 2.78 1.74 -16.10
N LYS A 62 2.10 0.59 -15.99
CA LYS A 62 2.34 -0.56 -16.88
C LYS A 62 1.87 -0.32 -18.31
N ILE A 63 0.77 0.42 -18.47
CA ILE A 63 0.11 0.63 -19.77
C ILE A 63 0.72 1.83 -20.52
N LYS A 64 1.10 2.90 -19.81
CA LYS A 64 1.63 4.13 -20.39
C LYS A 64 3.04 4.38 -19.84
N SER A 65 4.04 4.41 -20.71
CA SER A 65 5.44 4.78 -20.36
C SER A 65 5.54 6.15 -19.66
N VAL A 66 4.54 7.01 -19.84
CA VAL A 66 4.37 8.33 -19.19
C VAL A 66 4.22 8.22 -17.66
N HIS A 67 3.83 7.07 -17.13
CA HIS A 67 3.65 6.85 -15.68
C HIS A 67 4.61 5.80 -15.12
N ALA A 68 5.63 5.37 -15.90
CA ALA A 68 6.42 4.15 -15.68
C ALA A 68 7.02 4.00 -14.26
N ARG A 69 7.20 5.10 -13.55
CA ARG A 69 7.30 5.18 -12.10
C ARG A 69 6.59 6.48 -11.72
N ILE A 70 6.21 6.69 -10.45
CA ILE A 70 5.56 7.88 -9.88
C ILE A 70 6.23 9.24 -10.24
N VAL A 71 7.32 9.22 -10.97
CA VAL A 71 7.98 10.37 -11.58
C VAL A 71 7.17 10.90 -12.75
N SER A 72 6.07 11.61 -12.47
CA SER A 72 6.03 12.92 -13.12
C SER A 72 7.28 13.65 -12.64
N ALA A 73 8.23 13.87 -13.56
CA ALA A 73 9.30 14.80 -13.26
C ALA A 73 8.65 16.11 -12.79
N PRO A 74 9.20 16.80 -11.78
CA PRO A 74 8.68 18.10 -11.42
C PRO A 74 8.59 18.94 -12.69
N CYS A 75 7.55 19.75 -12.80
CA CYS A 75 7.50 20.80 -13.80
C CYS A 75 8.88 21.50 -13.88
N PRO A 76 9.33 21.97 -15.06
CA PRO A 76 10.62 22.65 -15.21
C PRO A 76 10.77 23.93 -14.37
N SER A 77 9.73 24.32 -13.63
CA SER A 77 9.68 25.47 -12.75
C SER A 77 9.52 25.01 -11.28
N GLU A 78 10.61 25.11 -10.53
CA GLU A 78 10.67 25.52 -9.11
C GLU A 78 10.16 24.58 -7.99
N CYS A 79 9.86 23.30 -8.24
CA CYS A 79 9.58 22.35 -7.14
C CYS A 79 10.61 21.22 -7.10
N GLN A 80 11.83 21.48 -6.62
CA GLN A 80 12.73 20.40 -6.21
C GLN A 80 12.12 19.68 -5.01
N MET A 81 11.50 18.52 -5.25
CA MET A 81 11.16 17.62 -4.15
C MET A 81 12.42 16.85 -3.78
N ASP A 82 13.10 17.28 -2.72
CA ASP A 82 14.40 16.77 -2.24
C ASP A 82 14.41 15.29 -1.81
N MET A 83 13.25 14.64 -1.73
CA MET A 83 13.15 13.26 -1.24
C MET A 83 13.22 12.22 -2.39
N PRO A 84 14.03 11.14 -2.22
CA PRO A 84 14.12 10.07 -3.20
C PRO A 84 12.75 9.41 -3.42
N VAL A 85 12.44 9.07 -4.67
CA VAL A 85 11.16 8.45 -5.05
C VAL A 85 11.09 7.02 -4.51
N ASN A 86 10.33 6.82 -3.44
CA ASN A 86 9.98 5.48 -2.96
C ASN A 86 8.88 4.89 -3.85
N ILE A 87 9.17 3.82 -4.58
CA ILE A 87 8.20 3.20 -5.50
C ILE A 87 7.00 2.67 -4.69
N LEU A 88 5.79 3.11 -5.04
CA LEU A 88 4.53 2.58 -4.48
C LEU A 88 4.49 1.06 -4.58
N LEU A 89 3.93 0.45 -3.54
CA LEU A 89 3.74 -1.00 -3.50
C LEU A 89 2.24 -1.31 -3.51
N PRO A 90 1.81 -2.36 -4.23
CA PRO A 90 0.45 -2.85 -4.09
C PRO A 90 0.21 -3.31 -2.64
N LEU A 91 -0.98 -3.04 -2.12
CA LEU A 91 -1.35 -3.48 -0.78
C LEU A 91 -1.46 -5.01 -0.74
N CYS A 92 -0.74 -5.67 0.17
CA CYS A 92 -0.80 -7.12 0.30
C CYS A 92 -2.04 -7.56 1.09
N PRO A 93 -2.86 -8.51 0.62
CA PRO A 93 -4.09 -8.90 1.32
C PRO A 93 -3.84 -9.73 2.58
N THR A 94 -2.67 -10.33 2.75
CA THR A 94 -2.43 -11.30 3.85
C THR A 94 -1.20 -11.01 4.69
N ARG A 95 -0.15 -10.39 4.13
CA ARG A 95 1.10 -10.13 4.85
C ARG A 95 1.11 -8.72 5.40
N TRP A 96 1.02 -8.61 6.72
CA TRP A 96 0.82 -7.32 7.37
C TRP A 96 2.05 -6.41 7.25
N TYR A 97 3.25 -6.95 7.42
CA TYR A 97 4.50 -6.20 7.20
C TYR A 97 4.57 -5.57 5.79
N VAL A 98 4.07 -6.27 4.76
CA VAL A 98 4.03 -5.72 3.39
C VAL A 98 2.98 -4.61 3.28
N ARG A 99 1.84 -4.71 3.99
CA ARG A 99 0.86 -3.62 4.06
C ARG A 99 1.45 -2.37 4.70
N VAL A 100 2.18 -2.52 5.81
CA VAL A 100 2.86 -1.40 6.49
C VAL A 100 3.82 -0.69 5.56
N ASN A 101 4.64 -1.45 4.82
CA ASN A 101 5.54 -0.88 3.82
C ASN A 101 4.79 -0.18 2.67
N SER A 102 3.67 -0.74 2.21
CA SER A 102 2.82 -0.11 1.19
C SER A 102 2.23 1.22 1.69
N MET A 103 1.68 1.25 2.92
CA MET A 103 1.16 2.48 3.54
C MET A 103 2.27 3.52 3.76
N SER A 104 3.44 3.10 4.25
CA SER A 104 4.57 4.01 4.52
C SER A 104 5.05 4.67 3.23
N ARG A 105 5.26 3.88 2.17
CA ARG A 105 5.67 4.44 0.86
C ARG A 105 4.58 5.28 0.22
N PHE A 106 3.31 4.99 0.49
CA PHE A 106 2.21 5.84 0.04
C PHE A 106 2.29 7.21 0.70
N LEU A 107 2.48 7.28 2.03
CA LEU A 107 2.64 8.53 2.76
C LEU A 107 3.91 9.30 2.35
N ASP A 108 5.04 8.60 2.17
CA ASP A 108 6.29 9.23 1.70
C ASP A 108 6.15 9.92 0.34
N ASN A 109 5.14 9.54 -0.45
CA ASN A 109 4.88 10.08 -1.78
C ASN A 109 3.52 10.79 -1.86
N ASP A 110 2.91 11.19 -0.74
CA ASP A 110 1.53 11.69 -0.73
C ASP A 110 1.31 12.83 -1.73
N ASP A 111 2.17 13.85 -1.72
CA ASP A 111 2.09 14.97 -2.67
C ASP A 111 2.12 14.50 -4.14
N ARG A 112 3.03 13.56 -4.45
CA ARG A 112 3.18 13.01 -5.81
C ARG A 112 1.97 12.16 -6.19
N VAL A 113 1.40 11.42 -5.24
CA VAL A 113 0.17 10.66 -5.43
C VAL A 113 -0.98 11.60 -5.76
N GLN A 114 -1.14 12.68 -5.00
CA GLN A 114 -2.19 13.67 -5.23
C GLN A 114 -2.06 14.37 -6.59
N ILE A 115 -0.85 14.80 -6.96
CA ILE A 115 -0.56 15.39 -8.28
C ILE A 115 -0.89 14.41 -9.40
N THR A 116 -0.45 13.15 -9.28
CA THR A 116 -0.70 12.10 -10.27
C THR A 116 -2.20 11.83 -10.40
N LEU A 117 -2.91 11.74 -9.28
CA LEU A 117 -4.35 11.49 -9.25
C LEU A 117 -5.14 12.65 -9.90
N ALA A 118 -4.75 13.90 -9.62
CA ALA A 118 -5.33 15.07 -10.27
C ALA A 118 -5.04 15.09 -11.79
N GLY A 119 -3.85 14.66 -12.21
CA GLY A 119 -3.49 14.50 -13.62
C GLY A 119 -4.35 13.44 -14.33
N ILE A 120 -4.56 12.30 -13.68
CA ILE A 120 -5.42 11.22 -14.18
C ILE A 120 -6.86 11.70 -14.37
N LEU A 121 -7.42 12.42 -13.39
CA LEU A 121 -8.80 12.94 -13.46
C LEU A 121 -9.00 13.95 -14.60
N LYS A 122 -7.95 14.67 -15.01
CA LYS A 122 -7.98 15.54 -16.20
C LYS A 122 -7.97 14.74 -17.51
N GLN A 123 -7.36 13.56 -17.53
CA GLN A 123 -7.30 12.66 -18.69
C GLN A 123 -8.46 11.66 -18.68
N LYS A 124 -9.68 12.15 -18.95
CA LYS A 124 -10.94 11.37 -18.92
C LYS A 124 -10.97 10.10 -19.79
N SER A 125 -10.04 9.93 -20.74
CA SER A 125 -10.12 8.90 -21.79
C SER A 125 -9.64 7.50 -21.41
N THR A 126 -9.17 7.25 -20.18
CA THR A 126 -8.50 5.98 -19.84
C THR A 126 -9.18 5.15 -18.74
N ILE A 127 -10.18 5.69 -18.04
CA ILE A 127 -10.83 5.05 -16.89
C ILE A 127 -12.34 5.15 -17.06
N ARG A 128 -13.07 4.09 -16.70
CA ARG A 128 -14.55 4.08 -16.69
C ARG A 128 -15.09 5.16 -15.73
N ASP A 129 -16.28 5.69 -16.03
CA ASP A 129 -16.89 6.80 -15.27
C ASP A 129 -17.06 6.50 -13.77
N ASP A 130 -17.39 5.26 -13.41
CA ASP A 130 -17.49 4.81 -12.01
C ASP A 130 -16.13 4.88 -11.28
N GLY A 131 -15.06 4.49 -11.96
CA GLY A 131 -13.69 4.63 -11.48
C GLY A 131 -13.28 6.10 -11.30
N LEU A 132 -13.70 6.99 -12.20
CA LEU A 132 -13.41 8.43 -12.09
C LEU A 132 -14.09 9.06 -10.86
N VAL A 133 -15.35 8.69 -10.59
CA VAL A 133 -16.07 9.15 -9.39
C VAL A 133 -15.35 8.69 -8.12
N ALA A 134 -14.95 7.42 -8.06
CA ALA A 134 -14.21 6.89 -6.91
C ALA A 134 -12.87 7.61 -6.70
N LEU A 135 -12.10 7.84 -7.77
CA LEU A 135 -10.82 8.56 -7.70
C LEU A 135 -10.98 10.01 -7.27
N HIS A 136 -12.07 10.67 -7.67
CA HIS A 136 -12.38 12.03 -7.21
C HIS A 136 -12.71 12.04 -5.70
N ASP A 137 -13.48 11.07 -5.21
CA ASP A 137 -13.74 10.92 -3.77
C ASP A 137 -12.45 10.63 -2.99
N TYR A 138 -11.60 9.73 -3.51
CA TYR A 138 -10.31 9.43 -2.90
C TYR A 138 -9.40 10.65 -2.82
N LEU A 139 -9.31 11.46 -3.88
CA LEU A 139 -8.54 12.70 -3.83
C LEU A 139 -9.05 13.64 -2.73
N LYS A 140 -10.37 13.82 -2.61
CA LYS A 140 -10.98 14.63 -1.54
C LYS A 140 -10.68 14.07 -0.15
N ARG A 141 -10.69 12.74 0.01
CA ARG A 141 -10.43 12.08 1.29
C ARG A 141 -8.96 12.13 1.68
N LEU A 142 -8.01 12.14 0.73
CA LEU A 142 -6.59 12.32 1.02
C LEU A 142 -6.29 13.70 1.65
N HIS A 143 -7.06 14.73 1.31
CA HIS A 143 -6.92 16.05 1.94
C HIS A 143 -7.49 16.11 3.38
N ARG A 144 -8.19 15.07 3.84
CA ARG A 144 -8.75 15.04 5.20
C ARG A 144 -7.71 14.57 6.19
N PHE A 145 -7.59 15.32 7.29
CA PHE A 145 -6.76 14.95 8.44
C PHE A 145 -7.03 13.51 8.92
N GLU A 146 -8.29 13.12 9.01
CA GLU A 146 -8.70 11.78 9.47
C GLU A 146 -8.02 10.67 8.67
N THR A 147 -8.01 10.76 7.34
CA THR A 147 -7.40 9.75 6.47
C THR A 147 -5.91 9.59 6.78
N MET A 148 -5.19 10.72 6.91
CA MET A 148 -3.76 10.72 7.21
C MET A 148 -3.48 10.21 8.62
N PHE A 149 -4.28 10.65 9.59
CA PHE A 149 -4.19 10.21 10.98
C PHE A 149 -4.34 8.68 11.09
N TYR A 150 -5.35 8.09 10.44
CA TYR A 150 -5.57 6.64 10.48
C TYR A 150 -4.50 5.86 9.73
N LEU A 151 -3.95 6.38 8.64
CA LEU A 151 -2.81 5.75 7.95
C LEU A 151 -1.56 5.73 8.83
N ILE A 152 -1.20 6.88 9.41
CA ILE A 152 -0.05 6.99 10.33
C ILE A 152 -0.25 6.09 11.55
N SER A 153 -1.45 6.11 12.14
CA SER A 153 -1.79 5.25 13.29
C SER A 153 -1.67 3.78 12.95
N SER A 154 -2.14 3.37 11.77
CA SER A 154 -2.03 1.97 11.33
C SER A 154 -0.58 1.54 11.14
N ILE A 155 0.29 2.41 10.60
CA ILE A 155 1.72 2.14 10.50
C ILE A 155 2.36 2.02 11.89
N LYS A 156 2.01 2.90 12.83
CA LYS A 156 2.60 2.91 14.18
C LYS A 156 2.15 1.72 15.04
N VAL A 157 0.86 1.39 15.01
CA VAL A 157 0.28 0.31 15.83
C VAL A 157 0.71 -1.06 15.31
N PHE A 158 0.74 -1.23 14.00
CA PHE A 158 0.92 -2.55 13.40
C PHE A 158 2.24 -2.74 12.64
N GLY A 159 3.12 -1.73 12.64
CA GLY A 159 4.42 -1.75 11.95
C GLY A 159 5.64 -1.87 12.85
N ALA A 160 5.43 -2.06 14.16
CA ALA A 160 6.49 -2.32 15.13
C ALA A 160 7.17 -3.69 14.94
#